data_AF-A0A947PEX3-F1
#
_entry.id   AF-A0A947PEX3-F1
#
_cell.length_a   1.000
_cell.length_b   1.000
_cell.length_c   1.000
_cell.angle_alpha   90.00
_cell.angle_beta   90.00
_cell.angle_gamma   90.00
#
_symmetry.space_group_name_H-M   'P 1'
#
loop_
_entity.id
_entity.type
_entity.pdbx_description
1 polymer ?
#
loop_
_entity_poly.entity_id
_entity_poly.type
_entity_poly.pdbx_seq_one_letter_code
_entity_poly.pdbx_strand_id
1 'polypeptide(L)'
;MASVYVYAISHDLGFAPNPFGGFCTLACCKPNIRARAKHGDWIVGLTGTKLRPAMRCIYAMVVTGDMTFDEYWNNPEFAARRPKRNGTAKKLVGDNIYHRTDINADWVQENSVHSLEDGSQCPINTKHDTRINRILVSNRFIYFGASAQSLPDQIRAELTYERNVRDYRRYATDETPRLIGWLIPQMAAHPNAVLGDPINFDASGRRYSAKLKRMT
;
A
#
# COMPACT_ATOMS: atom_id res chain seq x y z
N MET A 1 14.68 15.56 9.69
CA MET A 1 14.25 15.71 8.29
C MET A 1 13.33 14.56 7.92
N ALA A 2 12.39 14.79 7.01
CA ALA A 2 11.53 13.73 6.49
C ALA A 2 12.36 12.70 5.72
N SER A 3 11.82 11.49 5.60
CA SER A 3 12.41 10.38 4.84
C SER A 3 11.53 10.03 3.64
N VAL A 4 12.13 9.43 2.62
CA VAL A 4 11.44 8.87 1.46
C VAL A 4 11.64 7.36 1.44
N TYR A 5 10.55 6.60 1.51
CA TYR A 5 10.56 5.14 1.41
C TYR A 5 10.12 4.72 0.02
N VAL A 6 11.01 4.06 -0.73
CA VAL A 6 10.73 3.57 -2.08
C VAL A 6 10.74 2.05 -2.08
N TYR A 7 9.67 1.43 -2.59
CA TYR A 7 9.59 -0.02 -2.70
C TYR A 7 8.93 -0.51 -3.98
N ALA A 8 9.24 -1.75 -4.36
CA ALA A 8 8.63 -2.41 -5.49
C ALA A 8 7.34 -3.15 -5.10
N ILE A 9 6.27 -2.88 -5.84
CA ILE A 9 4.96 -3.55 -5.77
C ILE A 9 4.98 -4.74 -6.72
N SER A 10 4.58 -5.91 -6.21
CA SER A 10 4.51 -7.14 -7.01
C SER A 10 3.15 -7.38 -7.65
N HIS A 11 2.08 -6.96 -6.98
CA HIS A 11 0.72 -7.03 -7.47
C HIS A 11 0.01 -5.77 -7.02
N ASP A 12 -0.60 -5.05 -7.96
CA ASP A 12 -1.28 -3.80 -7.68
C ASP A 12 -2.79 -4.00 -7.81
N LEU A 13 -3.40 -4.48 -6.73
CA LEU A 13 -4.85 -4.74 -6.66
C LEU A 13 -5.63 -3.56 -6.08
N GLY A 14 -4.94 -2.55 -5.52
CA GLY A 14 -5.56 -1.54 -4.66
C GLY A 14 -5.86 -2.04 -3.24
N PHE A 15 -5.16 -3.10 -2.79
CA PHE A 15 -5.27 -3.64 -1.42
C PHE A 15 -4.30 -2.98 -0.44
N ALA A 16 -3.00 -2.92 -0.70
CA ALA A 16 -2.04 -2.23 0.16
C ALA A 16 -0.82 -1.80 -0.70
N PRO A 17 -0.81 -0.57 -1.24
CA PRO A 17 -1.65 0.56 -0.84
C PRO A 17 -3.13 0.42 -1.25
N ASN A 18 -4.05 0.97 -0.45
CA ASN A 18 -5.46 1.12 -0.82
C ASN A 18 -5.81 2.61 -1.00
N PRO A 19 -6.07 3.07 -2.24
CA PRO A 19 -6.25 4.49 -2.54
C PRO A 19 -7.73 4.95 -2.53
N PHE A 20 -8.68 4.13 -2.06
CA PHE A 20 -10.10 4.36 -2.29
C PHE A 20 -10.82 5.04 -1.12
N GLY A 21 -11.66 6.04 -1.40
CA GLY A 21 -12.46 6.71 -0.38
C GLY A 21 -11.70 7.84 0.31
N GLY A 22 -11.02 8.69 -0.47
CA GLY A 22 -10.40 9.93 0.02
C GLY A 22 -9.07 9.79 0.76
N PHE A 23 -8.63 8.57 1.06
CA PHE A 23 -7.33 8.29 1.67
C PHE A 23 -6.52 7.27 0.87
N CYS A 24 -5.21 7.31 1.04
CA CYS A 24 -4.31 6.21 0.71
C CYS A 24 -3.80 5.59 2.00
N THR A 25 -3.99 4.28 2.15
CA THR A 25 -3.58 3.53 3.33
C THR A 25 -2.57 2.46 2.97
N LEU A 26 -1.61 2.24 3.86
CA LEU A 26 -0.73 1.08 3.86
C LEU A 26 -1.00 0.32 5.15
N ALA A 27 -2.10 -0.47 5.16
CA ALA A 27 -2.54 -1.21 6.34
C ALA A 27 -1.86 -2.58 6.47
N CYS A 28 -1.74 -3.28 5.35
CA CYS A 28 -1.13 -4.61 5.27
C CYS A 28 0.18 -4.55 4.47
N CYS A 29 0.93 -5.66 4.43
CA CYS A 29 2.25 -5.73 3.82
C CYS A 29 3.25 -4.73 4.44
N LYS A 30 4.50 -4.75 3.95
CA LYS A 30 5.57 -3.78 4.29
C LYS A 30 5.65 -3.37 5.78
N PRO A 31 5.61 -4.33 6.73
CA PRO A 31 5.62 -4.03 8.16
C PRO A 31 6.81 -3.16 8.59
N ASN A 32 7.96 -3.32 7.95
CA ASN A 32 9.16 -2.54 8.28
C ASN A 32 9.06 -1.06 7.90
N ILE A 33 8.30 -0.71 6.85
CA ILE A 33 7.97 0.69 6.53
C ILE A 33 6.96 1.20 7.56
N ARG A 34 5.88 0.45 7.81
CA ARG A 34 4.84 0.80 8.80
C ARG A 34 5.41 1.04 10.19
N ALA A 35 6.43 0.29 10.59
CA ALA A 35 7.10 0.44 11.88
C ALA A 35 7.95 1.72 12.01
N ARG A 36 8.38 2.34 10.90
CA ARG A 36 9.44 3.36 10.89
C ARG A 36 9.02 4.71 10.34
N ALA A 37 8.14 4.73 9.35
CA ALA A 37 7.70 5.97 8.71
C ALA A 37 6.96 6.85 9.73
N LYS A 38 7.19 8.15 9.65
CA LYS A 38 6.62 9.16 10.55
C LYS A 38 5.78 10.15 9.75
N HIS A 39 4.96 10.93 10.44
CA HIS A 39 4.25 12.05 9.84
C HIS A 39 5.21 12.93 9.01
N GLY A 40 4.84 13.22 7.77
CA GLY A 40 5.65 13.99 6.81
C GLY A 40 6.60 13.14 5.96
N ASP A 41 6.82 11.87 6.27
CA ASP A 41 7.61 10.97 5.42
C ASP A 41 6.83 10.61 4.15
N TRP A 42 7.57 10.43 3.05
CA TRP A 42 7.02 10.00 1.77
C TRP A 42 7.09 8.48 1.63
N ILE A 43 6.06 7.88 1.05
CA ILE A 43 6.05 6.48 0.63
C ILE A 43 5.74 6.44 -0.86
N VAL A 44 6.60 5.78 -1.62
CA VAL A 44 6.53 5.68 -3.09
C VAL A 44 6.58 4.22 -3.50
N GLY A 45 5.53 3.78 -4.21
CA GLY A 45 5.44 2.44 -4.76
C GLY A 45 5.75 2.43 -6.25
N LEU A 46 6.72 1.61 -6.65
CA LEU A 46 7.06 1.41 -8.05
C LEU A 46 6.61 0.03 -8.53
N THR A 47 6.27 -0.13 -9.80
CA THR A 47 6.06 -1.44 -10.40
C THR A 47 7.33 -2.29 -10.27
N GLY A 48 7.17 -3.52 -9.81
CA GLY A 48 8.27 -4.46 -9.66
C GLY A 48 8.51 -5.38 -10.86
N THR A 49 9.49 -6.27 -10.77
CA THR A 49 9.79 -7.26 -11.83
C THR A 49 8.64 -8.22 -12.13
N LYS A 50 7.76 -8.48 -11.16
CA LYS A 50 6.53 -9.27 -11.32
C LYS A 50 5.38 -8.48 -11.97
N LEU A 51 5.48 -7.16 -12.03
CA LEU A 51 4.47 -6.26 -12.56
C LEU A 51 5.10 -5.40 -13.65
N ARG A 52 5.08 -5.89 -14.90
CA ARG A 52 5.82 -5.25 -15.99
C ARG A 52 5.02 -4.10 -16.65
N PRO A 53 5.72 -3.09 -17.19
CA PRO A 53 7.17 -2.87 -17.05
C PRO A 53 7.51 -2.37 -15.65
N ALA A 54 8.67 -2.79 -15.15
CA ALA A 54 9.16 -2.36 -13.83
C ALA A 54 9.51 -0.86 -13.84
N MET A 55 9.66 -0.27 -12.65
CA MET A 55 10.12 1.11 -12.44
C MET A 55 9.14 2.21 -12.91
N ARG A 56 7.85 1.90 -12.94
CA ARG A 56 6.78 2.90 -13.08
C ARG A 56 6.24 3.30 -11.72
N CYS A 57 6.00 4.59 -11.51
CA CYS A 57 5.46 5.07 -10.23
C CYS A 57 3.96 4.78 -10.15
N ILE A 58 3.57 3.83 -9.30
CA ILE A 58 2.16 3.46 -9.09
C ILE A 58 1.48 4.47 -8.18
N TYR A 59 2.17 4.90 -7.13
CA TYR A 59 1.62 5.87 -6.19
C TYR A 59 2.72 6.57 -5.40
N ALA A 60 2.35 7.72 -4.84
CA ALA A 60 3.09 8.38 -3.78
C ALA A 60 2.12 8.94 -2.74
N MET A 61 2.50 8.84 -1.47
CA MET A 61 1.75 9.47 -0.37
C MET A 61 2.70 10.09 0.65
N VAL A 62 2.26 11.18 1.27
CA VAL A 62 2.88 11.72 2.49
C VAL A 62 2.13 11.15 3.68
N VAL A 63 2.82 10.56 4.64
CA VAL A 63 2.17 10.05 5.86
C VAL A 63 1.57 11.23 6.61
N THR A 64 0.25 11.26 6.76
CA THR A 64 -0.48 12.31 7.50
C THR A 64 -1.07 11.81 8.80
N GLY A 65 -1.04 10.50 9.03
CA GLY A 65 -1.43 9.88 10.28
C GLY A 65 -1.09 8.40 10.31
N ASP A 66 -1.27 7.81 11.48
CA ASP A 66 -1.21 6.37 11.67
C ASP A 66 -2.13 5.96 12.82
N MET A 67 -2.48 4.68 12.84
CA MET A 67 -3.34 4.08 13.85
C MET A 67 -3.10 2.57 13.95
N THR A 68 -3.58 1.97 15.01
CA THR A 68 -3.62 0.51 15.19
C THR A 68 -4.68 -0.14 14.30
N PHE A 69 -4.60 -1.46 14.13
CA PHE A 69 -5.65 -2.22 13.42
C PHE A 69 -7.02 -2.09 14.10
N ASP A 70 -7.05 -2.11 15.44
CA ASP A 70 -8.30 -2.01 16.20
C ASP A 70 -8.94 -0.62 16.08
N GLU A 71 -8.15 0.46 16.08
CA GLU A 71 -8.64 1.82 15.79
C GLU A 71 -9.15 1.93 14.35
N TYR A 72 -8.42 1.38 13.38
CA TYR A 72 -8.84 1.37 11.99
C TYR A 72 -10.13 0.58 11.77
N TRP A 73 -10.28 -0.56 12.44
CA TRP A 73 -11.50 -1.35 12.40
C TRP A 73 -12.67 -0.56 12.95
N ASN A 74 -12.53 0.03 14.14
CA ASN A 74 -13.64 0.66 14.85
C ASN A 74 -13.99 2.06 14.34
N ASN A 75 -13.11 2.71 13.56
CA ASN A 75 -13.36 4.04 13.04
C ASN A 75 -14.38 4.00 11.87
N PRO A 76 -15.54 4.70 11.99
CA PRO A 76 -16.57 4.74 10.96
C PRO A 76 -16.09 5.24 9.59
N GLU A 77 -15.11 6.14 9.55
CA GLU A 77 -14.54 6.69 8.30
C GLU A 77 -13.89 5.61 7.44
N PHE A 78 -13.38 4.54 8.08
CA PHE A 78 -12.71 3.42 7.42
C PHE A 78 -13.57 2.15 7.34
N ALA A 79 -14.83 2.19 7.79
CA ALA A 79 -15.75 1.06 7.70
C ALA A 79 -15.98 0.62 6.24
N ALA A 80 -15.95 1.58 5.30
CA ALA A 80 -16.07 1.29 3.87
C ALA A 80 -14.88 0.50 3.29
N ARG A 81 -13.76 0.42 4.01
CA ARG A 81 -12.55 -0.31 3.60
C ARG A 81 -12.51 -1.75 4.12
N ARG A 82 -13.54 -2.20 4.83
CA ARG A 82 -13.71 -3.61 5.17
C ARG A 82 -14.07 -4.40 3.90
N PRO A 83 -13.46 -5.57 3.67
CA PRO A 83 -13.68 -6.32 2.45
C PRO A 83 -15.10 -6.90 2.40
N LYS A 84 -15.70 -6.93 1.21
CA LYS A 84 -16.96 -7.64 0.95
C LYS A 84 -16.80 -8.45 -0.33
N ARG A 85 -16.67 -9.77 -0.19
CA ARG A 85 -16.36 -10.71 -1.29
C ARG A 85 -17.44 -10.82 -2.38
N ASN A 86 -18.64 -10.32 -2.10
CA ASN A 86 -19.78 -10.31 -3.03
C ASN A 86 -20.08 -8.88 -3.50
N GLY A 87 -19.08 -8.00 -3.48
CA GLY A 87 -19.21 -6.57 -3.78
C GLY A 87 -18.45 -6.16 -5.05
N THR A 88 -18.40 -4.85 -5.28
CA THR A 88 -17.58 -4.25 -6.34
C THR A 88 -16.10 -4.59 -6.18
N ALA A 89 -15.29 -4.48 -7.24
CA ALA A 89 -13.84 -4.66 -7.17
C ALA A 89 -13.17 -3.89 -6.02
N LYS A 90 -13.54 -2.62 -5.78
CA LYS A 90 -13.05 -1.80 -4.65
C LYS A 90 -13.32 -2.43 -3.28
N LYS A 91 -14.47 -3.08 -3.13
CA LYS A 91 -14.87 -3.78 -1.90
C LYS A 91 -14.19 -5.14 -1.76
N LEU A 92 -13.81 -5.81 -2.84
CA LEU A 92 -13.06 -7.07 -2.77
C LEU A 92 -11.66 -6.89 -2.17
N VAL A 93 -11.06 -5.71 -2.38
CA VAL A 93 -9.69 -5.35 -1.98
C VAL A 93 -9.63 -4.41 -0.78
N GLY A 94 -10.71 -4.35 0.02
CA GLY A 94 -10.69 -3.63 1.28
C GLY A 94 -9.55 -4.11 2.19
N ASP A 95 -8.78 -3.18 2.74
CA ASP A 95 -7.56 -3.45 3.51
C ASP A 95 -7.75 -3.38 5.03
N ASN A 96 -8.96 -3.06 5.48
CA ASN A 96 -9.39 -3.11 6.88
C ASN A 96 -9.84 -4.54 7.22
N ILE A 97 -8.87 -5.43 7.41
CA ILE A 97 -9.12 -6.88 7.48
C ILE A 97 -8.74 -7.52 8.82
N TYR A 98 -8.13 -6.78 9.75
CA TYR A 98 -7.71 -7.33 11.04
C TYR A 98 -8.33 -6.54 12.18
N HIS A 99 -8.82 -7.25 13.18
CA HIS A 99 -9.35 -6.67 14.41
C HIS A 99 -9.33 -7.69 15.53
N ARG A 100 -9.53 -7.21 16.76
CA ARG A 100 -9.71 -8.03 17.95
C ARG A 100 -10.85 -7.48 18.80
N THR A 101 -11.44 -8.36 19.60
CA THR A 101 -12.46 -7.97 20.59
C THR A 101 -11.86 -7.18 21.75
N ASP A 102 -10.61 -7.50 22.12
CA ASP A 102 -9.83 -6.84 23.16
C ASP A 102 -8.32 -7.06 22.94
N ILE A 103 -7.49 -6.39 23.74
CA ILE A 103 -6.03 -6.40 23.59
C ILE A 103 -5.39 -7.79 23.80
N ASN A 104 -6.05 -8.69 24.53
CA ASN A 104 -5.55 -10.03 24.87
C ASN A 104 -6.11 -11.12 23.93
N ALA A 105 -7.13 -10.80 23.13
CA ALA A 105 -7.70 -11.72 22.16
C ALA A 105 -6.73 -12.00 20.99
N ASP A 106 -6.96 -13.12 20.32
CA ASP A 106 -6.31 -13.45 19.05
C ASP A 106 -6.83 -12.56 17.92
N TRP A 107 -5.97 -12.27 16.94
CA TRP A 107 -6.36 -11.55 15.72
C TRP A 107 -7.43 -12.32 14.95
N VAL A 108 -8.50 -11.62 14.60
CA VAL A 108 -9.49 -12.05 13.62
C VAL A 108 -9.13 -11.43 12.27
N GLN A 109 -9.10 -12.27 11.23
CA GLN A 109 -8.91 -11.88 9.84
C GLN A 109 -10.22 -12.01 9.06
N GLU A 110 -10.66 -10.90 8.47
CA GLU A 110 -11.79 -10.88 7.54
C GLU A 110 -11.45 -11.53 6.19
N ASN A 111 -12.46 -12.14 5.58
CA ASN A 111 -12.34 -12.80 4.28
C ASN A 111 -11.92 -11.81 3.18
N SER A 112 -10.67 -11.93 2.72
CA SER A 112 -9.98 -10.90 1.94
C SER A 112 -8.92 -11.47 0.98
N VAL A 113 -8.17 -10.58 0.34
CA VAL A 113 -7.00 -10.93 -0.49
C VAL A 113 -5.96 -11.72 0.30
N HIS A 114 -5.87 -11.58 1.63
CA HIS A 114 -4.88 -12.27 2.45
C HIS A 114 -5.41 -13.54 3.15
N SER A 115 -6.64 -13.95 2.89
CA SER A 115 -7.22 -15.21 3.41
C SER A 115 -6.79 -16.44 2.60
N LEU A 116 -7.05 -17.64 3.13
CA LEU A 116 -6.94 -18.89 2.38
C LEU A 116 -8.00 -18.98 1.26
N GLU A 117 -7.86 -19.94 0.34
CA GLU A 117 -8.74 -20.09 -0.83
C GLU A 117 -10.23 -20.17 -0.45
N ASP A 118 -10.54 -20.93 0.60
CA ASP A 118 -11.87 -21.07 1.19
C ASP A 118 -12.38 -19.81 1.93
N GLY A 119 -11.53 -18.78 2.08
CA GLY A 119 -11.83 -17.54 2.77
C GLY A 119 -11.54 -17.54 4.26
N SER A 120 -11.06 -18.65 4.82
CA SER A 120 -10.66 -18.73 6.23
C SER A 120 -9.36 -17.96 6.50
N GLN A 121 -9.12 -17.68 7.78
CA GLN A 121 -7.93 -16.96 8.23
C GLN A 121 -6.64 -17.67 7.79
N CYS A 122 -5.71 -16.92 7.20
CA CYS A 122 -4.38 -17.41 6.86
C CYS A 122 -3.39 -17.06 7.98
N PRO A 123 -2.87 -18.03 8.76
CA PRO A 123 -1.98 -17.74 9.88
C PRO A 123 -0.67 -17.07 9.45
N ILE A 124 -0.15 -17.41 8.26
CA ILE A 124 1.11 -16.85 7.74
C ILE A 124 0.95 -15.37 7.42
N ASN A 125 -0.12 -14.99 6.70
CA ASN A 125 -0.40 -13.59 6.37
C ASN A 125 -0.76 -12.80 7.63
N THR A 126 -1.62 -13.35 8.50
CA THR A 126 -2.01 -12.72 9.77
C THR A 126 -0.76 -12.40 10.60
N LYS A 127 0.10 -13.39 10.88
CA LYS A 127 1.35 -13.18 11.61
C LYS A 127 2.27 -12.16 10.94
N HIS A 128 2.34 -12.14 9.61
CA HIS A 128 3.18 -11.20 8.88
C HIS A 128 2.69 -9.75 9.01
N ASP A 129 1.40 -9.53 8.83
CA ASP A 129 0.80 -8.20 8.83
C ASP A 129 0.65 -7.63 10.24
N THR A 130 0.20 -8.44 11.20
CA THR A 130 -0.14 -7.95 12.54
C THR A 130 1.06 -7.86 13.48
N ARG A 131 2.25 -8.35 13.07
CA ARG A 131 3.50 -8.18 13.86
C ARG A 131 3.87 -6.72 14.11
N ILE A 132 3.36 -5.80 13.29
CA ILE A 132 3.42 -4.36 13.49
C ILE A 132 1.97 -3.88 13.54
N ASN A 133 1.47 -3.59 14.74
CA ASN A 133 0.13 -3.05 14.97
C ASN A 133 0.09 -1.55 14.64
N ARG A 134 0.33 -1.22 13.37
CA ARG A 134 0.37 0.15 12.86
C ARG A 134 0.03 0.19 11.38
N ILE A 135 -0.88 1.06 11.02
CA ILE A 135 -1.36 1.35 9.68
C ILE A 135 -0.94 2.77 9.36
N LEU A 136 -0.38 2.99 8.18
CA LEU A 136 -0.08 4.35 7.73
C LEU A 136 -1.25 4.87 6.89
N VAL A 137 -1.66 6.10 7.18
CA VAL A 137 -2.79 6.77 6.53
C VAL A 137 -2.31 8.08 5.92
N SER A 138 -2.85 8.40 4.75
CA SER A 138 -2.59 9.65 4.06
C SER A 138 -3.85 10.24 3.45
N ASN A 139 -4.12 11.51 3.76
CA ASN A 139 -5.00 12.39 2.98
C ASN A 139 -4.19 13.38 2.11
N ARG A 140 -2.95 13.00 1.76
CA ARG A 140 -2.03 13.71 0.86
C ARG A 140 -1.33 12.71 -0.04
N PHE A 141 -2.03 12.28 -1.07
CA PHE A 141 -1.55 11.24 -1.98
C PHE A 141 -1.90 11.50 -3.43
N ILE A 142 -1.21 10.78 -4.30
CA ILE A 142 -1.57 10.58 -5.70
C ILE A 142 -1.38 9.11 -6.05
N TYR A 143 -2.37 8.53 -6.71
CA TYR A 143 -2.34 7.16 -7.17
C TYR A 143 -2.50 7.12 -8.70
N PHE A 144 -1.44 6.72 -9.39
CA PHE A 144 -1.41 6.65 -10.85
C PHE A 144 -2.02 5.35 -11.38
N GLY A 145 -1.85 4.24 -10.67
CA GLY A 145 -2.39 2.94 -11.08
C GLY A 145 -1.97 2.55 -12.51
N ALA A 146 -2.93 2.16 -13.35
CA ALA A 146 -2.73 1.82 -14.76
C ALA A 146 -2.16 2.99 -15.60
N SER A 147 -2.34 4.23 -15.15
CA SER A 147 -1.77 5.44 -15.76
C SER A 147 -0.32 5.70 -15.31
N ALA A 148 0.28 4.80 -14.52
CA ALA A 148 1.66 4.92 -14.03
C ALA A 148 2.66 5.07 -15.19
N GLN A 149 3.41 6.17 -15.14
CA GLN A 149 4.49 6.43 -16.08
C GLN A 149 5.83 5.91 -15.55
N SER A 150 6.76 5.68 -16.47
CA SER A 150 8.15 5.41 -16.11
C SER A 150 8.73 6.60 -15.37
N LEU A 151 9.52 6.33 -14.33
CA LEU A 151 10.27 7.41 -13.69
C LEU A 151 11.24 8.05 -14.70
N PRO A 152 11.29 9.39 -14.78
CA PRO A 152 12.33 10.11 -15.53
C PRO A 152 13.74 9.59 -15.19
N ASP A 153 14.62 9.49 -16.19
CA ASP A 153 15.94 8.87 -16.02
C ASP A 153 16.81 9.57 -14.98
N GLN A 154 16.68 10.89 -14.83
CA GLN A 154 17.41 11.66 -13.81
C GLN A 154 16.98 11.29 -12.38
N ILE A 155 15.69 10.94 -12.20
CA ILE A 155 15.18 10.47 -10.90
C ILE A 155 15.64 9.02 -10.65
N ARG A 156 15.66 8.18 -11.69
CA ARG A 156 16.17 6.81 -11.58
C ARG A 156 17.64 6.79 -11.17
N ALA A 157 18.45 7.68 -11.76
CA ALA A 157 19.86 7.86 -11.42
C ALA A 157 20.03 8.35 -9.96
N GLU A 158 19.27 9.37 -9.54
CA GLU A 158 19.27 9.89 -8.16
C GLU A 158 18.98 8.80 -7.13
N LEU A 159 17.98 7.96 -7.37
CA LEU A 159 17.62 6.90 -6.44
C LEU A 159 18.63 5.74 -6.43
N THR A 160 19.58 5.69 -7.36
CA THR A 160 20.45 4.53 -7.63
C THR A 160 19.68 3.21 -7.68
N TYR A 161 18.41 3.27 -8.11
CA TYR A 161 17.44 2.18 -8.04
C TYR A 161 17.39 1.48 -9.41
N GLU A 162 18.46 0.76 -9.72
CA GLU A 162 18.61 0.08 -11.01
C GLU A 162 17.82 -1.23 -11.08
N ARG A 163 17.55 -1.83 -9.92
CA ARG A 163 16.77 -3.07 -9.77
C ARG A 163 15.91 -3.02 -8.53
N ASN A 164 14.83 -3.78 -8.56
CA ASN A 164 14.00 -4.06 -7.39
C ASN A 164 14.85 -4.49 -6.20
N VAL A 165 14.87 -3.69 -5.15
CA VAL A 165 15.44 -4.13 -3.87
C VAL A 165 14.50 -5.05 -3.13
N ARG A 166 15.07 -5.86 -2.25
CA ARG A 166 14.28 -6.53 -1.22
C ARG A 166 13.71 -5.48 -0.27
N ASP A 167 12.43 -5.63 0.03
CA ASP A 167 11.67 -4.77 0.93
C ASP A 167 11.53 -3.31 0.47
N TYR A 168 12.45 -2.40 0.84
CA TYR A 168 12.42 -0.97 0.48
C TYR A 168 13.82 -0.34 0.54
N ARG A 169 13.98 0.84 -0.08
CA ARG A 169 15.09 1.77 0.19
C ARG A 169 14.56 3.00 0.90
N ARG A 170 15.38 3.57 1.78
CA ARG A 170 15.09 4.81 2.51
C ARG A 170 16.13 5.85 2.15
N TYR A 171 15.68 7.05 1.89
CA TYR A 171 16.50 8.22 1.60
C TYR A 171 16.06 9.36 2.51
N ALA A 172 16.93 10.35 2.72
CA ALA A 172 16.47 11.64 3.22
C ALA A 172 15.82 12.45 2.08
N THR A 173 14.87 13.34 2.42
CA THR A 173 14.13 14.11 1.41
C THR A 173 15.03 15.10 0.64
N ASP A 174 16.06 15.64 1.30
CA ASP A 174 17.09 16.51 0.73
C ASP A 174 18.08 15.77 -0.19
N GLU A 175 18.23 14.46 -0.01
CA GLU A 175 18.98 13.58 -0.91
C GLU A 175 18.17 13.15 -2.16
N THR A 176 16.87 13.48 -2.20
CA THR A 176 15.96 13.10 -3.31
C THR A 176 15.19 14.28 -3.93
N PRO A 177 15.86 15.42 -4.21
CA PRO A 177 15.19 16.63 -4.66
C PRO A 177 14.49 16.46 -6.02
N ARG A 178 15.00 15.61 -6.93
CA ARG A 178 14.37 15.40 -8.24
C ARG A 178 13.09 14.58 -8.12
N LEU A 179 13.11 13.51 -7.30
CA LEU A 179 11.90 12.73 -7.04
C LEU A 179 10.80 13.61 -6.42
N ILE A 180 11.14 14.37 -5.39
CA ILE A 180 10.19 15.22 -4.68
C ILE A 180 9.69 16.37 -5.56
N GLY A 181 10.59 17.02 -6.30
CA GLY A 181 10.26 18.06 -7.26
C GLY A 181 9.37 17.57 -8.40
N TRP A 182 9.40 16.28 -8.74
CA TRP A 182 8.50 15.67 -9.70
C TRP A 182 7.15 15.26 -9.09
N LEU A 183 7.12 14.77 -7.86
CA LEU A 183 5.88 14.31 -7.20
C LEU A 183 5.01 15.47 -6.69
N ILE A 184 5.60 16.53 -6.15
CA ILE A 184 4.85 17.67 -5.58
C ILE A 184 3.89 18.31 -6.60
N PRO A 185 4.33 18.69 -7.82
CA PRO A 185 3.43 19.31 -8.80
C PRO A 185 2.29 18.37 -9.22
N GLN A 186 2.56 17.07 -9.34
CA GLN A 186 1.53 16.10 -9.70
C GLN A 186 0.47 15.97 -8.61
N MET A 187 0.89 15.88 -7.34
CA MET A 187 -0.03 15.83 -6.20
C MET A 187 -0.81 17.14 -6.01
N ALA A 188 -0.21 18.29 -6.35
CA ALA A 188 -0.90 19.58 -6.33
C ALA A 188 -1.94 19.71 -7.44
N ALA A 189 -1.65 19.21 -8.65
CA ALA A 189 -2.59 19.19 -9.77
C ALA A 189 -3.75 18.20 -9.55
N HIS A 190 -3.51 17.12 -8.82
CA HIS A 190 -4.45 16.03 -8.59
C HIS A 190 -4.49 15.60 -7.11
N PRO A 191 -5.00 16.46 -6.20
CA PRO A 191 -4.98 16.19 -4.78
C PRO A 191 -5.87 14.98 -4.43
N ASN A 192 -5.28 13.99 -3.76
CA ASN A 192 -5.98 12.78 -3.27
C ASN A 192 -6.68 12.00 -4.38
N ALA A 193 -6.09 12.00 -5.57
CA ALA A 193 -6.69 11.46 -6.77
C ALA A 193 -6.22 10.03 -7.08
N VAL A 194 -7.15 9.27 -7.67
CA VAL A 194 -6.90 7.99 -8.34
C VAL A 194 -7.02 8.24 -9.84
N LEU A 195 -5.88 8.36 -10.53
CA LEU A 195 -5.80 8.71 -11.95
C LEU A 195 -5.97 7.51 -12.90
N GLY A 196 -5.92 6.31 -12.35
CA GLY A 196 -6.14 5.06 -13.05
C GLY A 196 -6.43 3.97 -12.04
N ASP A 197 -7.18 2.95 -12.48
CA ASP A 197 -7.44 1.77 -11.67
C ASP A 197 -6.12 1.07 -11.30
N PRO A 198 -6.07 0.30 -10.20
CA PRO A 198 -4.93 -0.56 -9.91
C PRO A 198 -4.55 -1.45 -11.11
N ILE A 199 -3.26 -1.66 -11.35
CA ILE A 199 -2.81 -2.34 -12.59
C ILE A 199 -3.36 -3.76 -12.71
N ASN A 200 -3.60 -4.45 -11.60
CA ASN A 200 -4.16 -5.80 -11.57
C ASN A 200 -5.60 -5.84 -11.06
N PHE A 201 -6.37 -4.77 -11.23
CA PHE A 201 -7.69 -4.63 -10.59
C PHE A 201 -8.70 -5.71 -11.01
N ASP A 202 -8.61 -6.23 -12.22
CA ASP A 202 -9.46 -7.36 -12.67
C ASP A 202 -9.22 -8.66 -11.87
N ALA A 203 -8.06 -8.77 -11.20
CA ALA A 203 -7.74 -9.87 -10.30
C ALA A 203 -8.15 -9.60 -8.84
N SER A 204 -8.98 -8.60 -8.58
CA SER A 204 -9.47 -8.26 -7.22
C SER A 204 -10.18 -9.42 -6.51
N GLY A 205 -10.76 -10.34 -7.28
CA GLY A 205 -11.36 -11.57 -6.77
C GLY A 205 -10.36 -12.64 -6.34
N ARG A 206 -9.08 -12.51 -6.67
CA ARG A 206 -8.05 -13.50 -6.30
C ARG A 206 -7.51 -13.27 -4.89
N ARG A 207 -6.75 -14.23 -4.38
CA ARG A 207 -6.09 -14.19 -3.07
C ARG A 207 -4.59 -14.30 -3.22
N TYR A 208 -3.83 -13.79 -2.26
CA TYR A 208 -2.38 -13.90 -2.22
C TYR A 208 -1.96 -15.06 -1.31
N SER A 209 -1.36 -16.09 -1.90
CA SER A 209 -0.78 -17.20 -1.15
C SER A 209 0.63 -16.85 -0.66
N ALA A 210 0.79 -16.68 0.66
CA ALA A 210 2.09 -16.48 1.28
C ALA A 210 3.06 -17.65 1.02
N LYS A 211 2.52 -18.87 0.99
CA LYS A 211 3.28 -20.11 0.76
C LYS A 211 3.83 -20.17 -0.65
N LEU A 212 3.00 -19.88 -1.66
CA LEU A 212 3.39 -19.94 -3.08
C LEU A 212 3.99 -18.63 -3.62
N LYS A 213 3.85 -17.53 -2.86
CA LYS A 213 4.31 -16.18 -3.23
C LYS A 213 3.74 -15.67 -4.55
N ARG A 214 2.45 -15.97 -4.80
CA ARG A 214 1.69 -15.59 -6.01
C ARG A 214 0.20 -15.45 -5.70
N MET A 215 -0.52 -14.83 -6.64
CA MET A 215 -1.98 -14.85 -6.62
C MET A 215 -2.53 -16.24 -6.95
N THR A 216 -3.60 -16.62 -6.27
CA THR A 216 -4.40 -17.85 -6.43
C THR A 216 -5.84 -17.47 -6.68
#